data_AF-A0A4D4MF84-F1
#
_entry.id   AF-A0A4D4MF84-F1
#
_cell.length_a   1.000
_cell.length_b   1.000
_cell.length_c   1.000
_cell.angle_alpha   90.00
_cell.angle_beta   90.00
_cell.angle_gamma   90.00
#
_symmetry.space_group_name_H-M   'P 1'
#
loop_
_entity.id
_entity.type
_entity.pdbx_description
1 polymer ?
#
loop_
_entity_poly.entity_id
_entity_poly.type
_entity_poly.pdbx_seq_one_letter_code
_entity_poly.pdbx_strand_id
1 'polypeptide(L)'
;MPTRLTALLSPSRPSRPSRDDAAGPVAGTARPARGAGWATALSLALVCFVTYAALSVRLHQRMLTTGYDLGIFEQAVRSYAHGHLPVAELKGPGFPLLGDHFSPVLALLAPLYRVWPAPVTLLVAQAALFAVAVIPLARWAEEVRGRRAALVVGLGYGASWGVAQAVGFDFHEVCFAVPLLALSLTAVGRGRARAAALWALPLLLVKEDLGLTVAVVGLLIARTGERDDRRRGVPWSWPECSGPSWRCWS
;
A
#
# COMPACT_ATOMS: atom_id res chain seq x y z
N MET A 1 12.66 59.60 78.43
CA MET A 1 12.67 58.25 77.82
C MET A 1 11.25 57.96 77.35
N PRO A 2 11.07 57.34 76.17
CA PRO A 2 10.77 57.89 74.83
C PRO A 2 9.27 58.31 74.67
N THR A 3 8.69 58.81 73.57
CA THR A 3 8.64 58.23 72.21
C THR A 3 8.01 59.26 71.24
N ARG A 4 8.70 59.52 70.11
CA ARG A 4 8.17 60.28 68.97
C ARG A 4 7.18 59.40 68.18
N LEU A 5 6.01 59.96 67.86
CA LEU A 5 5.05 59.42 66.90
C LEU A 5 5.48 59.86 65.50
N THR A 6 5.84 58.93 64.63
CA THR A 6 5.96 59.18 63.18
C THR A 6 5.23 58.07 62.45
N ALA A 7 3.98 58.33 62.06
CA ALA A 7 3.20 57.45 61.19
C ALA A 7 3.75 57.58 59.76
N LEU A 8 4.40 56.52 59.28
CA LEU A 8 4.83 56.39 57.89
C LEU A 8 3.66 55.87 57.05
N LEU A 9 3.39 56.59 55.96
CA LEU A 9 2.46 56.28 54.88
C LEU A 9 2.70 54.86 54.33
N SER A 10 1.63 54.10 54.17
CA SER A 10 1.62 52.80 53.49
C SER A 10 1.46 53.01 51.98
N PRO A 11 2.38 52.53 51.12
CA PRO A 11 2.15 52.55 49.67
C PRO A 11 1.21 51.39 49.28
N SER A 12 0.09 51.73 48.63
CA SER A 12 -0.82 50.79 47.98
C SER A 12 -0.09 49.98 46.91
N ARG A 13 -0.02 48.65 47.08
CA ARG A 13 0.52 47.74 46.04
C ARG A 13 -0.43 47.69 44.84
N PRO A 14 0.07 47.74 43.59
CA PRO A 14 -0.75 47.42 42.42
C PRO A 14 -1.13 45.94 42.44
N SER A 15 -2.42 45.66 42.24
CA SER A 15 -2.95 44.30 42.08
C SER A 15 -2.32 43.62 40.87
N ARG A 16 -1.65 42.49 41.07
CA ARG A 16 -1.20 41.62 39.96
C ARG A 16 -2.45 41.06 39.26
N PRO A 17 -2.50 41.05 37.91
CA PRO A 17 -3.54 40.34 37.19
C PRO A 17 -3.45 38.85 37.51
N SER A 18 -4.61 38.24 37.77
CA SER A 18 -4.80 36.81 37.94
C SER A 18 -4.28 36.04 36.72
N ARG A 19 -3.60 34.93 36.96
CA ARG A 19 -3.03 34.04 35.93
C ARG A 19 -4.10 33.30 35.10
N ASP A 20 -5.37 33.60 35.31
CA ASP A 20 -6.50 32.84 34.75
C ASP A 20 -7.02 33.43 33.42
N ASP A 21 -6.53 34.60 32.99
CA ASP A 21 -7.00 35.28 31.75
C ASP A 21 -6.20 34.94 30.48
N ALA A 22 -5.28 33.96 30.53
CA ALA A 22 -4.42 33.60 29.40
C ALA A 22 -4.76 32.25 28.73
N ALA A 23 -5.95 31.69 28.97
CA ALA A 23 -6.44 30.53 28.24
C ALA A 23 -7.33 30.97 27.07
N GLY A 24 -6.71 31.57 26.03
CA GLY A 24 -7.36 31.69 24.73
C GLY A 24 -7.78 30.31 24.21
N PRO A 25 -8.86 30.21 23.41
CA PRO A 25 -9.32 28.93 22.90
C PRO A 25 -8.21 28.31 22.07
N VAL A 26 -7.60 27.25 22.59
CA VAL A 26 -6.68 26.40 21.84
C VAL A 26 -7.50 25.88 20.67
N ALA A 27 -7.25 26.43 19.49
CA ALA A 27 -7.89 26.02 18.25
C ALA A 27 -7.72 24.50 18.12
N GLY A 28 -8.80 23.77 18.42
CA GLY A 28 -8.83 22.33 18.28
C GLY A 28 -8.50 22.03 16.84
N THR A 29 -7.33 21.42 16.60
CA THR A 29 -7.01 20.86 15.29
C THR A 29 -8.07 19.81 15.02
N ALA A 30 -9.06 20.18 14.21
CA ALA A 30 -10.16 19.30 13.85
C ALA A 30 -9.55 18.00 13.33
N ARG A 31 -9.72 16.90 14.07
CA ARG A 31 -9.31 15.57 13.60
C ARG A 31 -9.97 15.39 12.25
N PRO A 32 -9.20 15.18 11.16
CA PRO A 32 -9.81 15.00 9.85
C PRO A 32 -10.83 13.87 9.95
N ALA A 33 -12.04 14.13 9.45
CA ALA A 33 -13.09 13.13 9.43
C ALA A 33 -12.54 11.87 8.77
N ARG A 34 -12.71 10.71 9.41
CA ARG A 34 -12.15 9.42 8.96
C ARG A 34 -12.42 9.10 7.47
N GLY A 35 -13.47 9.67 6.88
CA GLY A 35 -13.80 9.53 5.46
C GLY A 35 -12.92 10.34 4.49
N ALA A 36 -12.33 11.46 4.91
CA ALA A 36 -11.53 12.32 4.03
C ALA A 36 -10.23 11.64 3.55
N GLY A 37 -9.68 10.75 4.38
CA GLY A 37 -8.48 9.99 4.05
C GLY A 37 -8.70 8.90 3.01
N TRP A 38 -9.81 8.16 3.14
CA TRP A 38 -10.23 7.19 2.13
C TRP A 38 -10.55 7.87 0.80
N ALA A 39 -11.26 8.99 0.81
CA ALA A 39 -11.51 9.76 -0.40
C ALA A 39 -10.19 10.15 -1.09
N THR A 40 -9.20 10.66 -0.34
CA THR A 40 -7.89 11.03 -0.90
C THR A 40 -7.17 9.83 -1.53
N ALA A 41 -7.09 8.71 -0.82
CA ALA A 41 -6.41 7.50 -1.32
C ALA A 41 -7.11 6.90 -2.55
N LEU A 42 -8.44 6.85 -2.55
CA LEU A 42 -9.23 6.36 -3.68
C LEU A 42 -9.14 7.29 -4.89
N SER A 43 -9.13 8.61 -4.69
CA SER A 43 -8.89 9.58 -5.76
C SER A 43 -7.52 9.39 -6.41
N LEU A 44 -6.47 9.21 -5.60
CA LEU A 44 -5.13 8.94 -6.13
C LEU A 44 -5.08 7.62 -6.91
N ALA A 45 -5.68 6.55 -6.37
CA ALA A 45 -5.76 5.27 -7.06
C ALA A 45 -6.55 5.38 -8.38
N LEU A 46 -7.66 6.11 -8.40
CA LEU A 46 -8.45 6.31 -9.62
C LEU A 46 -7.65 7.07 -10.69
N VAL A 47 -6.96 8.15 -10.30
CA VAL A 47 -6.11 8.92 -11.21
C VAL A 47 -4.98 8.06 -11.77
N CYS A 48 -4.30 7.28 -10.92
CA CYS A 48 -3.29 6.31 -11.35
C CYS A 48 -3.88 5.29 -12.32
N PHE A 49 -5.02 4.67 -11.99
CA PHE A 49 -5.66 3.66 -12.82
C PHE A 49 -6.00 4.19 -14.22
N VAL A 50 -6.69 5.33 -14.30
CA VAL A 50 -7.07 5.95 -15.58
C VAL A 50 -5.82 6.30 -16.39
N THR A 51 -4.80 6.86 -15.75
CA THR A 51 -3.55 7.25 -16.43
C THR A 51 -2.79 6.04 -16.95
N TYR A 52 -2.63 5.01 -16.14
CA TYR A 52 -1.91 3.79 -16.48
C TYR A 52 -2.62 2.97 -17.55
N ALA A 53 -3.94 2.80 -17.42
CA ALA A 53 -4.74 2.09 -18.42
C ALA A 53 -4.73 2.85 -19.76
N ALA A 54 -4.87 4.19 -19.73
CA ALA A 54 -4.80 5.00 -20.95
C ALA A 54 -3.41 4.91 -21.60
N LEU A 55 -2.33 4.92 -20.81
CA LEU A 55 -0.97 4.80 -21.30
C LEU A 55 -0.74 3.43 -21.95
N SER A 56 -0.95 2.33 -21.22
CA SER A 56 -0.67 0.98 -21.70
C SER A 56 -1.52 0.63 -22.94
N VAL A 57 -2.81 0.99 -22.94
CA VAL A 57 -3.69 0.76 -24.08
C VAL A 57 -3.28 1.60 -25.29
N ARG A 58 -2.89 2.87 -25.10
CA ARG A 58 -2.41 3.69 -26.23
C ARG A 58 -1.11 3.18 -26.80
N LEU A 59 -0.17 2.73 -25.98
CA LEU A 59 1.07 2.13 -26.44
C LEU A 59 0.77 0.88 -27.28
N HIS A 60 -0.14 0.03 -26.80
CA HIS A 60 -0.57 -1.16 -27.54
C HIS A 60 -1.25 -0.83 -28.87
N GLN A 61 -2.19 0.12 -28.88
CA GLN A 61 -2.90 0.57 -30.09
C GLN A 61 -1.97 1.22 -31.12
N ARG A 62 -0.87 1.83 -30.67
CA ARG A 62 0.16 2.43 -31.53
C ARG A 62 1.25 1.43 -31.93
N MET A 63 1.14 0.16 -31.55
CA MET A 63 2.13 -0.88 -31.80
C MET A 63 3.51 -0.52 -31.22
N LEU A 64 3.51 0.15 -30.06
CA LEU A 64 4.71 0.51 -29.31
C LEU A 64 5.00 -0.48 -28.16
N THR A 65 4.14 -1.46 -27.95
CA THR A 65 4.40 -2.65 -27.11
C THR A 65 5.27 -3.65 -27.87
N THR A 66 6.03 -4.50 -27.17
CA THR A 66 6.76 -5.57 -27.86
C THR A 66 5.79 -6.61 -28.41
N GLY A 67 4.70 -6.87 -27.67
CA GLY A 67 3.64 -7.82 -28.00
C GLY A 67 4.00 -9.28 -27.72
N TYR A 68 5.29 -9.58 -27.52
CA TYR A 68 5.77 -10.94 -27.30
C TYR A 68 5.36 -11.45 -25.91
N ASP A 69 5.73 -10.72 -24.86
CA ASP A 69 5.38 -11.10 -23.48
C ASP A 69 3.86 -11.02 -23.28
N LEU A 70 3.22 -9.96 -23.80
CA LEU A 70 1.77 -9.82 -23.74
C LEU A 70 1.06 -11.02 -24.38
N GLY A 71 1.55 -11.50 -25.54
CA GLY A 71 0.99 -12.68 -26.21
C GLY A 71 1.18 -13.97 -25.40
N ILE A 72 2.35 -14.17 -24.79
CA ILE A 72 2.62 -15.34 -23.94
C ILE A 72 1.68 -15.38 -22.72
N PHE A 73 1.57 -14.27 -21.99
CA PHE A 73 0.70 -14.21 -20.82
C PHE A 73 -0.79 -14.30 -21.18
N GLU A 74 -1.17 -13.76 -22.34
CA GLU A 74 -2.54 -13.88 -22.83
C GLU A 74 -2.91 -15.33 -23.12
N GLN A 75 -2.02 -16.10 -23.74
CA GLN A 75 -2.21 -17.54 -23.97
C GLN A 75 -2.28 -18.33 -22.65
N ALA A 76 -1.46 -17.95 -21.66
CA ALA A 76 -1.50 -18.51 -20.32
C ALA A 76 -2.88 -18.31 -19.65
N VAL A 77 -3.36 -17.07 -19.61
CA VAL A 77 -4.65 -16.71 -19.01
C VAL A 77 -5.82 -17.33 -19.78
N ARG A 78 -5.73 -17.38 -21.12
CA ARG A 78 -6.71 -18.05 -21.97
C ARG A 78 -6.83 -19.54 -21.65
N SER A 79 -5.71 -20.22 -21.43
CA SER A 79 -5.69 -21.64 -21.05
C SER A 79 -6.44 -21.86 -19.72
N TYR A 80 -6.13 -21.05 -18.69
CA TYR A 80 -6.84 -21.09 -17.41
C TYR A 80 -8.34 -20.76 -17.57
N ALA A 81 -8.69 -19.79 -18.43
CA ALA A 81 -10.07 -19.45 -18.75
C ALA A 81 -10.84 -20.61 -19.39
N HIS A 82 -10.17 -21.61 -19.97
CA HIS A 82 -10.81 -22.81 -20.50
C HIS A 82 -10.60 -24.05 -19.62
N GLY A 83 -10.04 -23.89 -18.41
CA GLY A 83 -9.83 -24.99 -17.46
C GLY A 83 -8.62 -25.86 -17.79
N HIS A 84 -7.68 -25.35 -18.58
CA HIS A 84 -6.45 -26.04 -18.95
C HIS A 84 -5.24 -25.45 -18.21
N LEU A 85 -4.18 -26.26 -18.07
CA LEU A 85 -2.88 -25.76 -17.64
C LEU A 85 -2.32 -24.78 -18.68
N PRO A 86 -1.53 -23.78 -18.27
CA PRO A 86 -1.12 -22.71 -19.17
C PRO A 86 -0.07 -23.20 -20.16
N VAL A 87 -0.37 -22.98 -21.45
CA VAL A 87 0.54 -23.24 -22.57
C VAL A 87 0.75 -21.96 -23.39
N ALA A 88 1.89 -21.85 -24.08
CA ALA A 88 2.18 -20.74 -24.98
C ALA A 88 2.75 -21.19 -26.32
N GLU A 89 1.91 -21.17 -27.35
CA GLU A 89 2.29 -21.45 -28.74
C GLU A 89 3.38 -20.48 -29.26
N LEU A 90 3.47 -19.27 -28.69
CA LEU A 90 4.53 -18.30 -29.01
C LEU A 90 5.93 -18.76 -28.59
N LYS A 91 6.04 -19.68 -27.62
CA LYS A 91 7.32 -20.28 -27.18
C LYS A 91 7.59 -21.63 -27.84
N GLY A 92 6.55 -22.25 -28.38
CA GLY A 92 6.60 -23.50 -29.13
C GLY A 92 5.27 -24.27 -29.04
N PRO A 93 5.02 -25.23 -29.94
CA PRO A 93 3.78 -25.99 -29.95
C PRO A 93 3.49 -26.66 -28.60
N GLY A 94 2.38 -26.30 -27.95
CA GLY A 94 1.98 -26.85 -26.64
C GLY A 94 2.96 -26.60 -25.49
N PHE A 95 3.82 -25.57 -25.57
CA PHE A 95 4.87 -25.33 -24.58
C PHE A 95 4.30 -25.08 -23.17
N PRO A 96 4.62 -25.90 -22.15
CA PRO A 96 4.07 -25.77 -20.80
C PRO A 96 4.71 -24.62 -20.03
N LEU A 97 3.93 -23.61 -19.67
CA LEU A 97 4.46 -22.40 -19.05
C LEU A 97 4.89 -22.57 -17.60
N LEU A 98 4.17 -23.35 -16.77
CA LEU A 98 4.50 -23.49 -15.35
C LEU A 98 5.87 -24.13 -15.07
N GLY A 99 6.42 -24.89 -16.03
CA GLY A 99 7.75 -25.48 -15.93
C GLY A 99 8.88 -24.51 -16.29
N ASP A 100 8.55 -23.42 -16.98
CA ASP A 100 9.48 -22.37 -17.40
C ASP A 100 9.37 -21.15 -16.48
N HIS A 101 8.15 -20.77 -16.14
CA HIS A 101 7.82 -19.60 -15.34
C HIS A 101 6.68 -19.92 -14.36
N PHE A 102 6.97 -19.96 -13.05
CA PHE A 102 6.01 -20.39 -12.05
C PHE A 102 5.16 -19.20 -11.59
N SER A 103 4.07 -18.96 -12.32
CA SER A 103 3.12 -17.88 -12.06
C SER A 103 1.64 -18.34 -11.98
N PRO A 104 1.26 -19.26 -11.06
CA PRO A 104 -0.13 -19.69 -10.90
C PRO A 104 -1.14 -18.56 -10.64
N VAL A 105 -0.69 -17.42 -10.10
CA VAL A 105 -1.56 -16.26 -9.82
C VAL A 105 -2.34 -15.78 -11.05
N LEU A 106 -1.83 -16.02 -12.26
CA LEU A 106 -2.47 -15.63 -13.52
C LEU A 106 -3.88 -16.22 -13.68
N ALA A 107 -4.16 -17.36 -13.04
CA ALA A 107 -5.50 -17.95 -13.02
C ALA A 107 -6.57 -16.99 -12.46
N LEU A 108 -6.19 -16.01 -11.62
CA LEU A 108 -7.11 -14.99 -11.10
C LEU A 108 -7.64 -14.05 -12.18
N LEU A 109 -6.96 -13.91 -13.34
CA LEU A 109 -7.44 -13.12 -14.46
C LEU A 109 -8.43 -13.88 -15.36
N ALA A 110 -8.53 -15.20 -15.22
CA ALA A 110 -9.37 -16.04 -16.07
C ALA A 110 -10.85 -15.60 -16.12
N PRO A 111 -11.51 -15.24 -15.01
CA PRO A 111 -12.89 -14.75 -15.05
C PRO A 111 -13.05 -13.43 -15.83
N LEU A 112 -12.10 -12.50 -15.66
CA LEU A 112 -12.11 -11.22 -16.38
C LEU A 112 -11.89 -11.45 -17.88
N TYR A 113 -10.98 -12.36 -18.22
CA TYR A 113 -10.69 -12.73 -19.59
C TYR A 113 -11.86 -13.45 -20.27
N ARG A 114 -12.66 -14.25 -19.54
CA ARG A 114 -13.91 -14.81 -20.09
C ARG A 114 -14.93 -13.74 -20.49
N VAL A 115 -15.00 -12.64 -19.75
CA VAL A 115 -15.90 -11.52 -20.06
C VAL A 115 -15.38 -10.72 -21.26
N TRP A 116 -14.07 -10.50 -21.32
CA TRP A 116 -13.42 -9.78 -22.41
C TRP A 116 -12.13 -10.49 -22.83
N PRO A 117 -12.19 -11.40 -23.83
CA PRO A 117 -11.04 -12.21 -24.24
C PRO A 117 -10.13 -11.44 -25.20
N ALA A 118 -9.39 -10.47 -24.67
CA ALA A 118 -8.42 -9.68 -25.45
C ALA A 118 -7.16 -9.35 -24.62
N PRO A 119 -6.00 -9.13 -25.27
CA PRO A 119 -4.77 -8.70 -24.59
C PRO A 119 -4.94 -7.42 -23.76
N VAL A 120 -5.81 -6.50 -24.22
CA VAL A 120 -6.14 -5.26 -23.50
C VAL A 120 -6.69 -5.53 -22.10
N THR A 121 -7.39 -6.65 -21.87
CA THR A 121 -7.89 -7.03 -20.54
C THR A 121 -6.77 -7.19 -19.53
N LEU A 122 -5.65 -7.79 -19.96
CA LEU A 122 -4.47 -7.98 -19.12
C LEU A 122 -3.81 -6.63 -18.83
N LEU A 123 -3.67 -5.76 -19.83
CA LEU A 123 -3.11 -4.41 -19.65
C LEU A 123 -3.93 -3.55 -18.67
N VAL A 124 -5.26 -3.63 -18.74
CA VAL A 124 -6.17 -2.93 -17.82
C VAL A 124 -6.09 -3.55 -16.42
N ALA A 125 -6.02 -4.87 -16.30
CA ALA A 125 -5.85 -5.53 -15.00
C ALA A 125 -4.53 -5.16 -14.33
N GLN A 126 -3.43 -5.15 -15.08
CA GLN A 126 -2.13 -4.67 -14.62
C GLN A 126 -2.21 -3.22 -14.12
N ALA A 127 -2.78 -2.32 -14.92
CA ALA A 127 -2.97 -0.92 -14.52
C ALA A 127 -3.79 -0.79 -13.22
N ALA A 128 -4.83 -1.61 -13.04
CA ALA A 128 -5.63 -1.63 -11.82
C ALA A 128 -4.82 -2.10 -10.59
N LEU A 129 -4.04 -3.17 -10.73
CA LEU A 129 -3.23 -3.70 -9.63
C LEU A 129 -2.16 -2.70 -9.16
N PHE A 130 -1.46 -2.06 -10.10
CA PHE A 130 -0.51 -0.98 -9.80
C PHE A 130 -1.19 0.21 -9.11
N ALA A 131 -2.39 0.59 -9.55
CA ALA A 131 -3.15 1.68 -8.96
C ALA A 131 -3.67 1.36 -7.56
N VAL A 132 -4.13 0.13 -7.32
CA VAL A 132 -4.63 -0.31 -6.00
C VAL A 132 -3.53 -0.24 -4.94
N ALA A 133 -2.27 -0.49 -5.29
CA ALA A 133 -1.15 -0.40 -4.36
C ALA A 133 -0.95 1.01 -3.74
N VAL A 134 -1.44 2.06 -4.41
CA VAL A 134 -1.43 3.44 -3.87
C VAL A 134 -2.22 3.54 -2.57
N ILE A 135 -3.33 2.80 -2.47
CA ILE A 135 -4.31 2.94 -1.38
C ILE A 135 -3.64 2.68 -0.01
N PRO A 136 -3.06 1.51 0.27
CA PRO A 136 -2.45 1.26 1.57
C PRO A 136 -1.27 2.21 1.87
N LEU A 137 -0.50 2.61 0.85
CA LEU A 137 0.63 3.53 0.99
C LEU A 137 0.16 4.93 1.41
N ALA A 138 -0.78 5.51 0.68
CA ALA A 138 -1.33 6.84 0.96
C ALA A 138 -2.05 6.88 2.31
N ARG A 139 -2.82 5.83 2.64
CA ARG A 139 -3.50 5.70 3.93
C ARG A 139 -2.52 5.61 5.08
N TRP A 140 -1.45 4.84 4.93
CA TRP A 140 -0.42 4.74 5.97
C TRP A 140 0.34 6.06 6.14
N ALA A 141 0.73 6.72 5.05
CA ALA A 141 1.39 8.02 5.10
C ALA A 141 0.51 9.09 5.78
N GLU A 142 -0.80 9.08 5.50
CA GLU A 142 -1.77 9.95 6.15
C GLU A 142 -1.85 9.70 7.66
N GLU A 143 -1.92 8.44 8.07
CA GLU A 143 -1.99 8.05 9.48
C GLU A 143 -0.77 8.51 10.27
N VAL A 144 0.42 8.48 9.65
CA VAL A 144 1.68 8.82 10.32
C VAL A 144 1.96 10.33 10.29
N ARG A 145 1.65 11.03 9.19
CA ARG A 145 2.09 12.43 8.96
C ARG A 145 1.02 13.36 8.38
N GLY A 146 -0.23 12.91 8.26
CA GLY A 146 -1.37 13.68 7.76
C GLY A 146 -1.49 13.76 6.24
N ARG A 147 -2.54 14.44 5.76
CA ARG A 147 -2.97 14.45 4.35
C ARG A 147 -1.88 14.86 3.35
N ARG A 148 -0.99 15.81 3.72
CA ARG A 148 0.12 16.22 2.83
C ARG A 148 1.08 15.06 2.55
N ALA A 149 1.39 14.24 3.55
CA ALA A 149 2.23 13.06 3.34
C ALA A 149 1.53 12.01 2.47
N ALA A 150 0.22 11.83 2.63
CA ALA A 150 -0.59 10.97 1.76
C ALA A 150 -0.47 11.37 0.29
N LEU A 151 -0.57 12.68 0.00
CA LEU A 151 -0.42 13.23 -1.34
C LEU A 151 1.02 13.04 -1.87
N VAL A 152 2.04 13.36 -1.08
CA VAL A 152 3.45 13.20 -1.50
C VAL A 152 3.78 11.74 -1.78
N VAL A 153 3.38 10.81 -0.91
CA VAL A 153 3.63 9.38 -1.08
C VAL A 153 2.82 8.82 -2.25
N GLY A 154 1.52 9.15 -2.35
CA GLY A 154 0.66 8.65 -3.41
C GLY A 154 1.07 9.15 -4.79
N LEU A 155 1.34 10.46 -4.92
CA LEU A 155 1.85 11.05 -6.17
C LEU A 155 3.28 10.59 -6.49
N GLY A 156 4.14 10.49 -5.48
CA GLY A 156 5.52 10.03 -5.65
C GLY A 156 5.61 8.58 -6.13
N TYR A 157 4.81 7.68 -5.55
CA TYR A 157 4.64 6.32 -6.07
C TYR A 157 4.05 6.36 -7.49
N GLY A 158 2.97 7.14 -7.67
CA GLY A 158 2.22 7.20 -8.91
C GLY A 158 3.04 7.70 -10.11
N ALA A 159 3.94 8.64 -9.86
CA ALA A 159 4.85 9.21 -10.85
C ALA A 159 6.24 8.55 -10.84
N SER A 160 6.45 7.50 -10.04
CA SER A 160 7.75 6.87 -9.95
C SER A 160 8.15 6.25 -11.28
N TRP A 161 9.42 6.42 -11.65
CA TRP A 161 9.97 5.89 -12.89
C TRP A 161 9.76 4.37 -13.01
N GLY A 162 9.99 3.63 -11.92
CA GLY A 162 9.82 2.17 -11.93
C GLY A 162 8.39 1.72 -12.24
N VAL A 163 7.39 2.36 -11.64
CA VAL A 163 5.98 2.05 -11.93
C VAL A 163 5.61 2.48 -13.35
N ALA A 164 6.06 3.66 -13.79
CA ALA A 164 5.80 4.15 -15.14
C ALA A 164 6.40 3.23 -16.21
N GLN A 165 7.63 2.73 -16.01
CA GLN A 165 8.27 1.77 -16.90
C GLN A 165 7.52 0.43 -16.92
N ALA A 166 7.15 -0.10 -15.76
CA ALA A 166 6.40 -1.36 -15.69
C ALA A 166 5.03 -1.27 -16.37
N VAL A 167 4.32 -0.15 -16.22
CA VAL A 167 3.04 0.11 -16.90
C VAL A 167 3.21 0.32 -18.39
N GLY A 168 4.31 0.96 -18.81
CA GLY A 168 4.63 1.22 -20.21
C GLY A 168 5.15 -0.01 -20.97
N PHE A 169 5.49 -1.08 -20.26
CA PHE A 169 5.90 -2.36 -20.84
C PHE A 169 4.70 -3.31 -20.98
N ASP A 170 4.95 -4.45 -21.62
CA ASP A 170 3.96 -5.52 -21.78
C ASP A 170 3.47 -6.04 -20.42
N PHE A 171 2.39 -6.84 -20.42
CA PHE A 171 1.86 -7.41 -19.19
C PHE A 171 2.86 -8.33 -18.50
N HIS A 172 3.01 -8.21 -17.18
CA HIS A 172 3.82 -9.06 -16.33
C HIS A 172 3.07 -9.41 -15.05
N GLU A 173 3.13 -10.67 -14.65
CA GLU A 173 2.57 -11.23 -13.41
C GLU A 173 3.03 -10.48 -12.15
N VAL A 174 4.21 -9.86 -12.19
CA VAL A 174 4.75 -9.01 -11.10
C VAL A 174 3.77 -7.89 -10.70
N CYS A 175 2.85 -7.48 -11.58
CA CYS A 175 1.79 -6.52 -11.20
C CYS A 175 0.95 -6.98 -9.99
N PHE A 176 0.77 -8.29 -9.78
CA PHE A 176 0.11 -8.84 -8.58
C PHE A 176 0.93 -8.66 -7.31
N ALA A 177 2.26 -8.67 -7.40
CA ALA A 177 3.14 -8.51 -6.25
C ALA A 177 3.03 -7.11 -5.64
N VAL A 178 2.77 -6.09 -6.46
CA VAL A 178 2.81 -4.69 -6.04
C VAL A 178 1.78 -4.34 -4.95
N PRO A 179 0.47 -4.63 -5.09
CA PRO A 179 -0.49 -4.39 -4.02
C PRO A 179 -0.24 -5.29 -2.80
N LEU A 180 0.20 -6.53 -3.00
CA LEU A 180 0.55 -7.45 -1.91
C LEU A 180 1.69 -6.92 -1.05
N LEU A 181 2.76 -6.43 -1.69
CA LEU A 181 3.89 -5.80 -1.02
C LEU A 181 3.49 -4.50 -0.33
N ALA A 182 2.67 -3.66 -0.96
CA ALA A 182 2.20 -2.42 -0.34
C ALA A 182 1.38 -2.71 0.93
N LEU A 183 0.49 -3.70 0.91
CA LEU A 183 -0.26 -4.14 2.08
C LEU A 183 0.67 -4.75 3.15
N SER A 184 1.60 -5.61 2.74
CA SER A 184 2.54 -6.26 3.64
C SER A 184 3.44 -5.26 4.36
N LEU A 185 4.10 -4.36 3.63
CA LEU A 185 5.03 -3.37 4.19
C LEU A 185 4.31 -2.35 5.08
N THR A 186 3.11 -1.92 4.70
CA THR A 186 2.33 -1.01 5.54
C THR A 186 1.75 -1.73 6.77
N ALA A 187 1.58 -3.06 6.75
CA ALA A 187 1.27 -3.86 7.93
C ALA A 187 2.49 -3.99 8.86
N VAL A 188 3.70 -4.20 8.32
CA VAL A 188 4.96 -4.14 9.10
C VAL A 188 5.07 -2.78 9.78
N GLY A 189 4.86 -1.69 9.04
CA GLY A 189 4.88 -0.33 9.54
C GLY A 189 3.84 -0.02 10.63
N ARG A 190 2.76 -0.82 10.72
CA ARG A 190 1.74 -0.75 11.77
C ARG A 190 1.96 -1.75 12.92
N GLY A 191 3.07 -2.49 12.92
CA GLY A 191 3.34 -3.54 13.91
C GLY A 191 2.43 -4.76 13.79
N ARG A 192 1.76 -4.96 12.64
CA ARG A 192 0.83 -6.07 12.40
C ARG A 192 1.53 -7.24 11.70
N ALA A 193 2.40 -7.94 12.42
CA ALA A 193 3.23 -9.03 11.90
C ALA A 193 2.43 -10.12 11.16
N ARG A 194 1.29 -10.56 11.71
CA ARG A 194 0.41 -11.54 11.05
C ARG A 194 -0.11 -11.07 9.70
N ALA A 195 -0.65 -9.85 9.65
CA ALA A 195 -1.15 -9.29 8.40
C ALA A 195 -0.01 -9.12 7.38
N ALA A 196 1.17 -8.67 7.83
CA ALA A 196 2.34 -8.57 6.97
C ALA A 196 2.73 -9.93 6.35
N ALA A 197 2.76 -10.99 7.15
CA ALA A 197 3.04 -12.34 6.67
C ALA A 197 1.95 -12.83 5.69
N LEU A 198 0.66 -12.66 6.03
CA LEU A 198 -0.44 -13.10 5.19
C LEU A 198 -0.49 -12.39 3.84
N TRP A 199 -0.10 -11.12 3.77
CA TRP A 199 0.02 -10.40 2.50
C TRP A 199 1.30 -10.74 1.72
N ALA A 200 2.35 -11.20 2.40
CA ALA A 200 3.60 -11.60 1.75
C ALA A 200 3.54 -13.02 1.18
N LEU A 201 2.93 -13.98 1.88
CA LEU A 201 2.93 -15.38 1.47
C LEU A 201 2.38 -15.63 0.05
N PRO A 202 1.31 -14.96 -0.42
CA PRO A 202 0.82 -15.13 -1.80
C PRO A 202 1.82 -14.71 -2.89
N LEU A 203 2.88 -13.96 -2.55
CA LEU A 203 3.95 -13.64 -3.51
C LEU A 203 4.63 -14.89 -4.08
N LEU A 204 4.64 -16.00 -3.32
CA LEU A 204 5.16 -17.29 -3.77
C LEU A 204 4.37 -17.88 -4.95
N LEU A 205 3.14 -17.42 -5.17
CA LEU A 205 2.30 -17.83 -6.30
C LEU A 205 2.38 -16.84 -7.47
N VAL A 206 3.00 -15.68 -7.25
CA VAL A 206 3.16 -14.65 -8.28
C VAL A 206 4.31 -15.00 -9.20
N LYS A 207 5.50 -15.24 -8.62
CA LYS A 207 6.72 -15.52 -9.36
C LYS A 207 7.70 -16.28 -8.47
N GLU A 208 8.44 -17.22 -9.05
CA GLU A 208 9.38 -18.11 -8.35
C GLU A 208 10.51 -17.38 -7.59
N ASP A 209 10.99 -16.27 -8.11
CA ASP A 209 12.09 -15.50 -7.52
C ASP A 209 11.66 -14.61 -6.34
N LEU A 210 10.34 -14.42 -6.14
CA LEU A 210 9.79 -13.62 -5.03
C LEU A 210 9.89 -14.31 -3.68
N GLY A 211 10.34 -15.57 -3.63
CA GLY A 211 10.68 -16.25 -2.38
C GLY A 211 11.72 -15.48 -1.55
N LEU A 212 12.69 -14.84 -2.22
CA LEU A 212 13.66 -13.97 -1.54
C LEU A 212 12.99 -12.74 -0.95
N THR A 213 12.03 -12.13 -1.66
CA THR A 213 11.25 -10.99 -1.16
C THR A 213 10.46 -11.38 0.09
N VAL A 214 9.82 -12.55 0.09
CA VAL A 214 9.11 -13.08 1.27
C VAL A 214 10.06 -13.28 2.44
N ALA A 215 11.26 -13.82 2.21
CA ALA A 215 12.27 -13.99 3.25
C ALA A 215 12.71 -12.65 3.85
N VAL A 216 12.91 -11.61 3.02
CA VAL A 216 13.24 -10.26 3.49
C VAL A 216 12.11 -9.67 4.33
N VAL A 217 10.85 -9.82 3.92
CA VAL A 217 9.70 -9.39 4.73
C VAL A 217 9.66 -10.14 6.07
N GLY A 218 9.92 -11.45 6.07
CA GLY A 218 10.04 -12.26 7.28
C GLY A 218 11.12 -11.73 8.24
N LEU A 219 12.28 -11.35 7.71
CA LEU A 219 13.35 -10.72 8.49
C LEU A 219 12.95 -9.35 9.05
N LEU A 220 12.22 -8.54 8.27
CA LEU A 220 11.68 -7.28 8.76
C LEU A 220 10.69 -7.50 9.91
N ILE A 221 9.80 -8.50 9.80
CA ILE A 221 8.86 -8.86 10.86
C ILE A 221 9.62 -9.27 12.13
N ALA A 222 10.59 -10.19 12.02
CA ALA A 222 11.39 -10.65 13.16
C ALA A 222 12.12 -9.50 13.88
N ARG A 223 12.80 -8.64 13.11
CA ARG A 223 13.51 -7.47 13.67
C ARG A 223 12.59 -6.45 14.33
N THR A 224 11.37 -6.31 13.81
CA THR A 224 10.39 -5.38 14.39
C THR A 224 9.79 -5.95 15.67
N GLY A 225 9.58 -7.27 15.74
CA GLY A 225 9.17 -7.98 16.95
C GLY A 225 10.21 -7.86 18.08
N GLU A 226 11.48 -8.15 17.81
CA GLU A 226 12.55 -8.04 18.81
C GLU A 226 12.67 -6.62 19.42
N ARG A 227 12.44 -5.59 18.62
CA ARG A 227 12.45 -4.19 19.08
C ARG A 227 11.28 -3.88 19.99
N ASP A 228 10.11 -4.45 19.72
CA ASP A 228 8.91 -4.27 20.55
C ASP A 228 9.08 -5.00 21.89
N ASP A 229 9.71 -6.18 21.87
CA ASP A 229 10.01 -6.98 23.07
C ASP A 229 10.99 -6.29 24.00
N ARG A 230 12.08 -5.75 23.44
CA ARG A 230 13.05 -4.94 24.19
C ARG A 230 12.42 -3.70 24.80
N ARG A 231 11.38 -3.13 24.16
CA ARG A 231 10.64 -1.97 24.69
C ARG A 231 9.64 -2.36 25.78
N ARG A 232 9.02 -3.54 25.69
CA ARG A 232 7.95 -3.99 26.61
C ARG A 232 8.47 -4.85 27.76
N GLY A 233 9.67 -5.40 27.67
CA GLY A 233 10.23 -6.32 28.66
C GLY A 233 9.57 -7.71 28.65
N VAL A 234 8.73 -8.02 27.66
CA VAL A 234 8.02 -9.30 27.51
C VAL A 234 8.18 -9.77 26.06
N PRO A 235 8.48 -11.06 25.81
CA PRO A 235 8.60 -11.60 24.46
C PRO A 235 7.32 -11.48 23.64
N TRP A 236 7.48 -11.29 22.33
CA TRP A 236 6.40 -11.12 21.40
C TRP A 236 5.66 -12.44 21.31
N SER A 237 4.40 -12.43 21.75
CA SER A 237 3.49 -13.55 21.58
C SER A 237 2.54 -13.24 20.43
N TRP A 238 2.25 -14.26 19.63
CA TRP A 238 1.24 -14.17 18.59
C TRP A 238 -0.09 -13.76 19.25
N PRO A 239 -0.70 -12.62 18.89
CA PRO A 239 -1.89 -12.14 19.59
C PRO A 239 -3.06 -13.08 19.30
N GLU A 240 -3.41 -14.03 20.17
CA GLU A 240 -4.62 -14.84 20.02
C GLU A 240 -5.81 -13.91 19.67
N CYS A 241 -6.41 -14.11 18.50
CA CYS A 241 -7.48 -13.24 18.03
C CYS A 241 -8.74 -13.51 18.86
N SER A 242 -8.87 -12.84 19.99
CA SER A 242 -10.04 -12.95 20.89
C SER A 242 -11.12 -11.87 20.62
N GLY A 243 -11.15 -11.27 19.42
CA GLY A 243 -12.11 -10.22 19.06
C GLY A 243 -12.66 -10.33 17.62
N PRO A 244 -13.74 -9.59 17.28
CA PRO A 244 -14.45 -9.74 16.01
C PRO A 244 -13.54 -9.50 14.80
N SER A 245 -13.53 -10.48 13.90
CA SER A 245 -12.51 -10.76 12.90
C SER A 245 -12.15 -9.60 11.99
N TRP A 246 -13.08 -8.71 11.64
CA TRP A 246 -12.87 -7.65 10.65
C TRP A 246 -11.83 -6.58 11.06
N ARG A 247 -11.60 -6.36 12.37
CA ARG A 247 -10.58 -5.39 12.84
C ARG A 247 -9.15 -5.87 12.66
N CYS A 248 -8.92 -7.16 12.46
CA CYS A 248 -7.61 -7.71 12.18
C CYS A 248 -7.13 -7.43 10.75
N TRP A 249 -8.05 -7.13 9.83
CA TRP A 249 -7.78 -7.01 8.39
C TRP A 249 -7.86 -5.57 7.86
N SER A 250 -8.44 -4.63 8.63
CA SER A 250 -8.50 -3.20 8.33
C SER A 250 -7.36 -2.42 8.98
#